data_AF-A0A924Y5Q6-F1
#
_entry.id   AF-A0A924Y5Q6-F1
#
_cell.length_a   1.000
_cell.length_b   1.000
_cell.length_c   1.000
_cell.angle_alpha   90.00
_cell.angle_beta   90.00
_cell.angle_gamma   90.00
#
_symmetry.space_group_name_H-M   'P 1'
#
loop_
_entity.id
_entity.type
_entity.pdbx_description
1 polymer ?
#
loop_
_entity_poly.entity_id
_entity_poly.type
_entity_poly.pdbx_seq_one_letter_code
_entity_poly.pdbx_strand_id
1 'polypeptide(L)'
;MSTDERPAWMLYFQLIAYMLALFLLVKFIQFSVDAAQRTSHSYVVLYTSARLVREGANVSDFYDDAWFGQQTARFDDLYRDIYRPHSPITALMLLPLSDLDYAKSRVLWTIFNVALLAAASFRLLRELRVRGFVLPIMIALIVVYNP
;
A
#
# COMPACT_ATOMS: atom_id res chain seq x y z
N MET A 1 41.66 27.23 6.14
CA MET A 1 40.76 26.54 5.19
C MET A 1 40.81 25.06 5.56
N SER A 2 40.08 24.66 6.60
CA SER A 2 40.18 23.31 7.17
C SER A 2 39.26 22.38 6.39
N THR A 3 39.85 21.34 5.81
CA THR A 3 39.18 20.17 5.29
C THR A 3 38.37 19.54 6.42
N ASP A 4 37.06 19.40 6.19
CA ASP A 4 36.10 18.68 7.03
C ASP A 4 36.43 17.18 6.96
N GLU A 5 37.51 16.76 7.63
CA GLU A 5 37.91 15.35 7.71
C GLU A 5 36.97 14.62 8.66
N ARG A 6 35.80 14.24 8.14
CA ARG A 6 34.92 13.30 8.84
C ARG A 6 35.72 12.03 9.11
N PRO A 7 35.81 11.59 10.38
CA PRO A 7 36.62 10.44 10.71
C PRO A 7 36.06 9.19 9.99
N ALA A 8 36.95 8.34 9.48
CA ALA A 8 36.57 7.22 8.61
C ALA A 8 35.49 6.30 9.21
N TRP A 9 35.47 6.13 10.54
CA TRP A 9 34.45 5.35 11.24
C TRP A 9 33.02 5.90 11.06
N MET A 10 32.84 7.21 10.91
CA MET A 10 31.53 7.81 10.62
C MET A 10 31.02 7.45 9.22
N LEU A 11 31.93 7.35 8.23
CA LEU A 11 31.56 6.92 6.87
C LEU A 11 31.13 5.46 6.87
N TYR A 12 31.86 4.58 7.55
CA TYR A 12 31.48 3.17 7.72
C TYR A 12 30.13 3.01 8.41
N PHE A 13 29.90 3.76 9.50
CA PHE A 13 28.63 3.73 10.22
C PHE A 13 27.46 4.19 9.33
N GLN A 14 27.67 5.25 8.55
CA GLN A 14 26.67 5.76 7.62
C GLN A 14 26.35 4.76 6.50
N LEU A 15 27.36 4.08 5.94
CA LEU A 15 27.17 3.01 4.96
C LEU A 15 26.37 1.84 5.54
N ILE A 16 26.68 1.41 6.76
CA ILE A 16 25.94 0.35 7.47
C ILE A 16 24.47 0.76 7.65
N ALA A 17 24.20 2.00 8.05
CA ALA A 17 22.84 2.50 8.21
C ALA A 17 22.05 2.49 6.89
N TYR A 18 22.67 2.88 5.77
CA TYR A 18 22.03 2.80 4.45
C TYR A 18 21.80 1.36 3.99
N MET A 19 22.75 0.45 4.22
CA MET A 19 22.59 -0.96 3.90
C MET A 19 21.44 -1.59 4.69
N LEU A 20 21.33 -1.26 5.98
CA LEU A 20 20.22 -1.71 6.82
C LEU A 20 18.89 -1.14 6.33
N ALA A 21 18.82 0.15 6.01
CA ALA A 21 17.62 0.78 5.48
C ALA A 21 17.18 0.15 4.15
N LEU A 22 18.12 -0.14 3.25
CA LEU A 22 17.84 -0.83 1.98
C LEU A 22 17.34 -2.25 2.22
N PHE A 23 17.97 -2.99 3.14
CA PHE A 23 17.54 -4.34 3.51
C PHE A 23 16.11 -4.35 4.06
N LEU A 24 15.78 -3.43 4.98
CA LEU A 24 14.43 -3.28 5.53
C LEU A 24 13.42 -2.91 4.45
N LEU A 25 13.78 -2.01 3.53
CA LEU A 25 12.93 -1.63 2.41
C LEU A 25 12.60 -2.83 1.51
N VAL A 26 13.61 -3.65 1.17
CA VAL A 26 13.41 -4.87 0.38
C VAL A 26 12.49 -5.84 1.13
N LYS A 27 12.69 -6.02 2.44
CA LYS A 27 11.83 -6.88 3.26
C LYS A 27 10.40 -6.39 3.33
N PHE A 28 10.20 -5.09 3.43
CA PHE A 28 8.87 -4.47 3.41
C PHE A 28 8.16 -4.63 2.08
N ILE A 29 8.87 -4.49 0.96
CA ILE A 29 8.30 -4.74 -0.38
C ILE A 29 7.90 -6.21 -0.51
N GLN A 30 8.76 -7.15 -0.10
CA GLN A 30 8.44 -8.58 -0.10
C GLN A 30 7.20 -8.86 0.75
N PHE A 31 7.18 -8.36 1.99
CA PHE A 31 6.04 -8.50 2.89
C PHE A 31 4.75 -7.90 2.32
N SER A 32 4.82 -6.71 1.72
CA SER A 32 3.67 -6.03 1.09
C SER A 32 3.11 -6.84 -0.07
N VAL A 33 3.97 -7.45 -0.90
CA VAL A 33 3.54 -8.31 -2.02
C VAL A 33 2.91 -9.60 -1.49
N ASP A 34 3.53 -10.25 -0.51
CA ASP A 34 2.98 -11.47 0.10
C ASP A 34 1.64 -11.18 0.82
N ALA A 35 1.54 -10.04 1.50
CA ALA A 35 0.30 -9.56 2.13
C ALA A 35 -0.77 -9.21 1.10
N ALA A 36 -0.39 -8.69 -0.07
CA ALA A 36 -1.31 -8.45 -1.18
C ALA A 36 -1.92 -9.74 -1.74
N GLN A 37 -1.27 -10.88 -1.56
CA GLN A 37 -1.81 -12.18 -1.98
C GLN A 37 -2.81 -12.76 -0.96
N ARG A 38 -2.76 -12.38 0.32
CA ARG A 38 -3.65 -12.89 1.40
C ARG A 38 -4.92 -12.08 1.51
N THR A 39 -6.12 -12.64 1.45
CA THR A 39 -7.34 -11.82 1.32
C THR A 39 -7.53 -10.76 2.42
N SER A 40 -8.04 -9.57 2.04
CA SER A 40 -8.30 -8.45 2.94
C SER A 40 -9.74 -7.98 2.80
N HIS A 41 -10.42 -7.85 3.94
CA HIS A 41 -11.79 -7.35 4.10
C HIS A 41 -12.08 -6.10 3.26
N SER A 42 -11.29 -5.03 3.45
CA SER A 42 -11.57 -3.76 2.77
C SER A 42 -11.32 -3.80 1.26
N TYR A 43 -10.36 -4.62 0.81
CA TYR A 43 -10.05 -4.69 -0.63
C TYR A 43 -11.13 -5.44 -1.41
N VAL A 44 -11.66 -6.55 -0.87
CA VAL A 44 -12.71 -7.32 -1.55
C VAL A 44 -13.97 -6.47 -1.75
N VAL A 45 -14.33 -5.64 -0.77
CA VAL A 45 -15.48 -4.71 -0.88
C VAL A 45 -15.27 -3.69 -1.99
N LEU A 46 -14.10 -3.05 -2.06
CA LEU A 46 -13.80 -2.04 -3.08
C LEU A 46 -13.74 -2.67 -4.48
N TYR A 47 -13.15 -3.85 -4.61
CA TYR A 47 -13.05 -4.52 -5.91
C TYR A 47 -14.42 -5.01 -6.38
N THR A 48 -15.20 -5.63 -5.49
CA THR A 48 -16.54 -6.14 -5.81
C THR A 48 -17.46 -5.00 -6.22
N SER A 49 -17.47 -3.89 -5.47
CA SER A 49 -18.28 -2.72 -5.82
C SER A 49 -17.88 -2.11 -7.17
N ALA A 50 -16.58 -1.98 -7.46
CA ALA A 50 -16.10 -1.51 -8.77
C ALA A 50 -16.52 -2.44 -9.92
N ARG A 51 -16.42 -3.76 -9.70
CA ARG A 51 -16.83 -4.77 -10.69
C ARG A 51 -18.34 -4.73 -10.94
N LEU A 52 -19.15 -4.58 -9.89
CA LEU A 52 -20.61 -4.46 -10.01
C LEU A 52 -21.02 -3.18 -10.75
N VAL A 53 -20.35 -2.05 -10.50
CA VAL A 53 -20.58 -0.81 -11.28
C VAL A 53 -20.25 -1.04 -12.76
N ARG A 54 -19.15 -1.74 -13.06
CA ARG A 54 -18.75 -2.08 -14.43
C ARG A 54 -19.75 -3.01 -15.10
N GLU A 55 -20.32 -3.96 -14.36
CA GLU A 55 -21.36 -4.90 -14.80
C GLU A 55 -22.75 -4.23 -14.96
N GLY A 56 -22.89 -2.95 -14.56
CA GLY A 56 -24.14 -2.19 -14.67
C GLY A 56 -25.15 -2.49 -13.55
N ALA A 57 -24.70 -3.06 -12.43
CA ALA A 57 -25.55 -3.28 -11.27
C ALA A 57 -26.03 -1.96 -10.66
N ASN A 58 -27.21 -1.97 -10.04
CA ASN A 58 -27.74 -0.79 -9.39
C ASN A 58 -27.00 -0.55 -8.06
N VAL A 59 -26.46 0.67 -7.89
CA VAL A 59 -25.69 1.06 -6.71
C VAL A 59 -26.53 1.01 -5.43
N SER A 60 -27.86 1.13 -5.53
CA SER A 60 -28.75 0.95 -4.36
C SER A 60 -28.62 -0.44 -3.74
N ASP A 61 -28.38 -1.46 -4.56
CA ASP A 61 -28.35 -2.85 -4.13
C ASP A 61 -27.09 -3.13 -3.31
N PHE A 62 -26.07 -2.28 -3.42
CA PHE A 62 -24.82 -2.44 -2.67
C PHE A 62 -25.07 -2.31 -1.15
N TYR A 63 -26.12 -1.59 -0.75
CA TYR A 63 -26.48 -1.35 0.64
C TYR A 63 -27.36 -2.46 1.26
N ASP A 64 -27.72 -3.47 0.47
CA ASP A 64 -28.26 -4.73 0.97
C ASP A 64 -27.09 -5.64 1.37
N ASP A 65 -26.88 -5.78 2.68
CA ASP A 65 -25.75 -6.52 3.26
C ASP A 65 -25.76 -8.00 2.82
N ALA A 66 -26.95 -8.61 2.66
CA ALA A 66 -27.08 -10.02 2.30
C ALA A 66 -26.83 -10.24 0.81
N TRP A 67 -27.32 -9.34 -0.04
CA TRP A 67 -27.05 -9.37 -1.48
C TRP A 67 -25.57 -9.09 -1.77
N PHE A 68 -25.00 -8.03 -1.16
CA PHE A 68 -23.61 -7.65 -1.42
C PHE A 68 -22.63 -8.71 -0.89
N GLY A 69 -22.90 -9.30 0.28
CA GLY A 69 -22.09 -10.40 0.80
C GLY A 69 -22.10 -11.66 -0.08
N GLN A 70 -23.14 -11.89 -0.89
CA GLN A 70 -23.12 -12.94 -1.91
C GLN A 70 -22.25 -12.56 -3.11
N GLN A 71 -22.17 -11.27 -3.45
CA GLN A 71 -21.30 -10.81 -4.52
C GLN A 71 -19.81 -10.88 -4.13
N THR A 72 -19.45 -10.56 -2.87
CA THR A 72 -18.06 -10.67 -2.41
C THR A 72 -17.57 -12.11 -2.40
N ALA A 73 -18.46 -13.07 -2.11
CA ALA A 73 -18.16 -14.50 -2.13
C ALA A 73 -17.71 -15.04 -3.50
N ARG A 74 -17.92 -14.28 -4.60
CA ARG A 74 -17.42 -14.64 -5.94
C ARG A 74 -15.90 -14.50 -6.08
N PHE A 75 -15.28 -13.69 -5.23
CA PHE A 75 -13.87 -13.33 -5.33
C PHE A 75 -13.04 -13.77 -4.12
N ASP A 76 -13.71 -14.16 -3.05
CA ASP A 76 -13.09 -14.64 -1.83
C ASP A 76 -14.05 -15.55 -1.05
N ASP A 77 -13.59 -16.77 -0.78
CA ASP A 77 -14.39 -17.79 -0.09
C ASP A 77 -14.43 -17.58 1.43
N LEU A 78 -13.53 -16.75 1.96
CA LEU A 78 -13.36 -16.57 3.41
C LEU A 78 -14.20 -15.44 4.01
N TYR A 79 -14.51 -14.40 3.25
CA TYR A 79 -15.08 -13.18 3.81
C TYR A 79 -16.37 -12.71 3.11
N ARG A 80 -17.45 -12.66 3.90
CA ARG A 80 -18.66 -11.89 3.58
C ARG A 80 -18.55 -10.54 4.26
N ASP A 81 -18.44 -9.49 3.48
CA ASP A 81 -18.25 -8.13 3.97
C ASP A 81 -19.37 -7.22 3.44
N ILE A 82 -19.57 -6.07 4.06
CA ILE A 82 -20.69 -5.16 3.80
C ILE A 82 -20.20 -3.84 3.18
N TYR A 83 -20.95 -3.29 2.23
CA TYR A 83 -20.60 -2.02 1.60
C TYR A 83 -21.07 -0.79 2.39
N ARG A 84 -21.97 -0.96 3.37
CA ARG A 84 -22.63 0.16 4.09
C ARG A 84 -21.68 1.26 4.64
N PRO A 85 -20.47 0.99 5.15
CA PRO A 85 -19.56 2.03 5.63
C PRO A 85 -19.00 2.92 4.52
N HIS A 86 -19.13 2.50 3.26
CA HIS A 86 -18.53 3.14 2.11
C HIS A 86 -19.51 4.06 1.36
N SER A 87 -18.99 5.20 0.89
CA SER A 87 -19.71 6.10 -0.01
C SER A 87 -19.75 5.53 -1.42
N PRO A 88 -20.81 5.77 -2.22
CA PRO A 88 -20.90 5.29 -3.61
C PRO A 88 -19.70 5.64 -4.48
N ILE A 89 -19.02 6.75 -4.17
CA ILE A 89 -17.85 7.23 -4.90
C ILE A 89 -16.66 6.27 -4.74
N THR A 90 -16.57 5.50 -3.64
CA THR A 90 -15.47 4.55 -3.43
C THR A 90 -15.49 3.41 -4.43
N ALA A 91 -16.67 3.03 -4.97
CA ALA A 91 -16.79 2.01 -6.00
C ALA A 91 -16.07 2.43 -7.30
N LEU A 92 -15.89 3.73 -7.53
CA LEU A 92 -15.20 4.25 -8.71
C LEU A 92 -13.68 4.18 -8.59
N MET A 93 -13.13 4.03 -7.37
CA MET A 93 -11.67 4.06 -7.14
C MET A 93 -10.96 2.92 -7.85
N LEU A 94 -11.53 1.71 -7.83
CA LEU A 94 -10.96 0.52 -8.47
C LEU A 94 -11.55 0.23 -9.85
N LEU A 95 -12.41 1.10 -10.38
CA LEU A 95 -12.99 0.94 -11.72
C LEU A 95 -11.96 0.75 -12.86
N PRO A 96 -10.82 1.47 -12.91
CA PRO A 96 -9.83 1.20 -13.96
C PRO A 96 -9.13 -0.18 -13.80
N LEU A 97 -9.23 -0.80 -12.64
CA LEU A 97 -8.64 -2.10 -12.33
C LEU A 97 -9.68 -3.24 -12.34
N SER A 98 -10.98 -2.93 -12.46
CA SER A 98 -12.06 -3.91 -12.32
C SER A 98 -12.10 -4.95 -13.43
N ASP A 99 -11.47 -4.68 -14.58
CA ASP A 99 -11.39 -5.62 -15.71
C ASP A 99 -10.30 -6.70 -15.49
N LEU A 100 -9.39 -6.49 -14.52
CA LEU A 100 -8.35 -7.44 -14.16
C LEU A 100 -8.89 -8.50 -13.19
N ASP A 101 -8.27 -9.68 -13.17
CA ASP A 101 -8.53 -10.68 -12.12
C ASP A 101 -8.24 -10.10 -10.73
N TYR A 102 -9.02 -10.52 -9.73
CA TYR A 102 -8.93 -10.04 -8.34
C TYR A 102 -7.49 -9.97 -7.82
N ALA A 103 -6.73 -11.06 -7.97
CA ALA A 103 -5.34 -11.12 -7.52
C ALA A 103 -4.43 -10.11 -8.24
N LYS A 104 -4.59 -9.94 -9.55
CA LYS A 104 -3.78 -8.99 -10.35
C LYS A 104 -4.13 -7.55 -9.99
N SER A 105 -5.42 -7.23 -9.92
CA SER A 105 -5.93 -5.93 -9.50
C SER A 105 -5.33 -5.55 -8.15
N ARG A 106 -5.26 -6.50 -7.22
CA ARG A 106 -4.73 -6.27 -5.87
C ARG A 106 -3.24 -6.02 -5.84
N VAL A 107 -2.45 -6.81 -6.56
CA VAL A 107 -1.01 -6.58 -6.68
C VAL A 107 -0.73 -5.19 -7.26
N LEU A 108 -1.45 -4.80 -8.32
CA LEU A 108 -1.29 -3.49 -8.94
C LEU A 108 -1.68 -2.35 -7.99
N TRP A 109 -2.78 -2.53 -7.24
CA TRP A 109 -3.21 -1.58 -6.22
C TRP A 109 -2.18 -1.42 -5.10
N THR A 110 -1.60 -2.51 -4.61
CA THR A 110 -0.54 -2.46 -3.59
C THR A 110 0.70 -1.75 -4.13
N ILE A 111 1.15 -2.08 -5.34
CA ILE A 111 2.30 -1.41 -5.98
C ILE A 111 2.04 0.10 -6.09
N PHE A 112 0.84 0.49 -6.52
CA PHE A 112 0.45 1.89 -6.62
C PHE A 112 0.52 2.61 -5.26
N ASN A 113 -0.03 2.01 -4.20
CA ASN A 113 0.03 2.59 -2.85
C ASN A 113 1.46 2.68 -2.31
N VAL A 114 2.29 1.65 -2.52
CA VAL A 114 3.70 1.67 -2.13
C VAL A 114 4.46 2.76 -2.88
N ALA A 115 4.20 2.94 -4.18
CA ALA A 115 4.81 4.01 -4.97
C ALA A 115 4.40 5.41 -4.47
N LEU A 116 3.12 5.60 -4.13
CA LEU A 116 2.64 6.85 -3.54
C LEU A 116 3.27 7.13 -2.17
N LEU A 117 3.36 6.11 -1.30
CA LEU A 117 4.00 6.21 0.00
C LEU A 117 5.48 6.59 -0.14
N ALA A 118 6.19 5.95 -1.07
CA ALA A 118 7.58 6.26 -1.37
C ALA A 118 7.74 7.70 -1.88
N ALA A 119 6.88 8.15 -2.80
CA ALA A 119 6.91 9.52 -3.33
C ALA A 119 6.60 10.57 -2.25
N ALA A 120 5.60 10.32 -1.40
CA ALA A 120 5.22 11.19 -0.29
C ALA A 120 6.35 11.27 0.73
N SER A 121 6.92 10.12 1.13
CA SER A 121 8.04 10.05 2.06
C SER A 121 9.27 10.76 1.52
N PHE A 122 9.58 10.56 0.23
CA PHE A 122 10.68 11.24 -0.44
C PHE A 122 10.51 12.76 -0.43
N ARG A 123 9.31 13.27 -0.76
CA ARG A 123 9.02 14.71 -0.69
C ARG A 123 9.13 15.24 0.74
N LEU A 124 8.59 14.55 1.72
CA LEU A 124 8.65 14.96 3.12
C LEU A 124 10.09 15.03 3.64
N LEU A 125 10.91 14.03 3.33
CA LEU A 125 12.33 14.01 3.68
C LEU A 125 13.13 15.13 3.00
N ARG A 126 12.78 15.45 1.74
CA ARG A 126 13.37 16.56 1.00
C ARG A 126 13.06 17.91 1.63
N GLU A 127 11.80 18.14 2.03
CA GLU A 127 11.38 19.40 2.66
C GLU A 127 11.96 19.58 4.07
N LEU A 128 12.04 18.49 4.84
CA LEU A 128 12.69 18.50 6.16
C LEU A 128 14.23 18.66 6.08
N ARG A 129 14.80 18.71 4.86
CA ARG A 129 16.25 18.79 4.59
C ARG A 129 17.06 17.76 5.38
N VAL A 130 16.46 16.58 5.60
CA VAL A 130 17.09 15.52 6.38
C VAL A 130 18.32 15.03 5.62
N ARG A 131 19.50 15.21 6.21
CA ARG A 131 20.80 14.87 5.63
C ARG A 131 21.63 14.06 6.61
N GLY A 132 22.60 13.31 6.08
CA GLY A 132 23.54 12.53 6.89
C GLY A 132 22.90 11.28 7.50
N PHE A 133 23.24 10.99 8.76
CA PHE A 133 22.86 9.74 9.43
C PHE A 133 21.36 9.66 9.79
N VAL A 134 20.67 10.80 9.87
CA VAL A 134 19.25 10.86 10.26
C VAL A 134 18.33 10.28 9.18
N LEU A 135 18.75 10.38 7.90
CA LEU A 135 17.97 9.90 6.75
C LEU A 135 17.71 8.38 6.77
N PRO A 136 18.73 7.50 6.86
CA PRO A 136 18.49 6.05 6.90
C PRO A 136 17.73 5.62 8.15
N ILE A 137 17.88 6.31 9.29
CA ILE A 137 17.12 6.03 10.51
C ILE A 137 15.63 6.34 10.30
N MET A 138 15.30 7.48 9.69
CA MET A 138 13.92 7.85 9.37
C MET A 138 13.28 6.85 8.40
N ILE A 139 14.03 6.41 7.37
CA ILE A 139 13.54 5.37 6.44
C ILE A 139 13.27 4.06 7.19
N ALA A 140 14.20 3.61 8.03
CA ALA A 140 14.03 2.40 8.82
C ALA A 140 12.80 2.50 9.76
N LEU A 141 12.60 3.64 10.41
CA LEU A 141 11.44 3.87 11.27
C LEU A 141 10.12 3.85 10.50
N ILE A 142 10.05 4.52 9.34
CA ILE A 142 8.84 4.53 8.50
C ILE A 142 8.46 3.10 8.10
N VAL A 143 9.44 2.30 7.69
CA VAL A 143 9.26 0.93 7.24
C VAL A 143 8.88 -0.01 8.39
N VAL A 144 9.49 0.15 9.58
CA VAL A 144 9.20 -0.70 10.74
C VAL A 144 7.84 -0.36 11.36
N TYR A 145 7.44 0.92 11.36
CA TYR A 145 6.19 1.37 11.97
C TYR A 145 4.95 1.03 11.12
N ASN A 146 5.12 0.89 9.82
CA ASN A 146 4.07 0.46 8.90
C ASN A 146 4.40 -0.96 8.41
N PRO A 147 4.17 -2.01 9.21
CA PRO A 147 4.39 -3.38 8.78
C PRO A 147 3.54 -3.73 7.57
#